data_AF-A0A849D6L9-F1
#
_entry.id   AF-A0A849D6L9-F1
#
_cell.length_a   1.000
_cell.length_b   1.000
_cell.length_c   1.000
_cell.angle_alpha   90.00
_cell.angle_beta   90.00
_cell.angle_gamma   90.00
#
_symmetry.space_group_name_H-M   'P 1'
#
loop_
_entity.id
_entity.type
_entity.pdbx_description
1 polymer ?
#
loop_
_entity_poly.entity_id
_entity_poly.type
_entity_poly.pdbx_seq_one_letter_code
_entity_poly.pdbx_strand_id
1 'polypeptide(L)'
;RYTFWSGITGGLFLALAYFGTDQSQVQRYLSGKSVRESQLGLIFNAIFKIPMQFFILLVGVMVFVFYQYNASPLNFNPAATEAIMNSELSEEYTLLEMGHLELGKDKKDAQDLYSAALDSGEADEIQEAETLLSEVILREKSNRDAAKDLIGKADASVETNDKDYVFIHFILNYLPTGLIGLLLAVILSAAMSSTASELNALGTITAMDLYKRNKKGEFTDKHYVIVSKGFTLLWGIIAIIIACVANLFDNLIQLVNIIGSIFYGNVLGIFLLAFFFRFVKGNSVFIAAIITQIIVIIGYSLDWMSYLWLNAFGCGLVILLALILEVFDRLHKGPPIEA
;
A
#
# COMPACT_ATOMS: atom_id res chain seq x y z
N ARG A 1 2.23 -2.34 16.49
CA ARG A 1 1.78 -2.83 15.17
C ARG A 1 2.93 -3.27 14.27
N TYR A 2 4.06 -2.54 14.23
CA TYR A 2 5.26 -2.96 13.52
C TYR A 2 6.38 -3.28 14.51
N THR A 3 6.85 -4.52 14.54
CA THR A 3 8.07 -4.95 15.23
C THR A 3 9.08 -5.44 14.21
N PHE A 4 10.35 -5.49 14.59
CA PHE A 4 11.41 -6.07 13.76
C PHE A 4 11.03 -7.46 13.24
N TRP A 5 10.47 -8.30 14.11
CA TRP A 5 10.00 -9.65 13.77
C TRP A 5 8.78 -9.68 12.86
N SER A 6 7.79 -8.80 13.07
CA SER A 6 6.64 -8.73 12.16
C SER A 6 7.06 -8.26 10.77
N GLY A 7 8.04 -7.34 10.70
CA GLY A 7 8.57 -6.83 9.44
C GLY A 7 9.34 -7.91 8.67
N ILE A 8 10.26 -8.62 9.32
CA ILE A 8 11.04 -9.68 8.66
C ILE A 8 10.17 -10.87 8.31
N THR A 9 9.45 -11.45 9.28
CA THR A 9 8.71 -12.69 9.05
C THR A 9 7.46 -12.43 8.21
N GLY A 10 6.64 -11.46 8.61
CA GLY A 10 5.42 -11.13 7.86
C GLY A 10 5.73 -10.57 6.48
N GLY A 11 6.73 -9.68 6.38
CA GLY A 11 7.19 -9.14 5.10
C GLY A 11 7.80 -10.20 4.18
N LEU A 12 8.52 -11.20 4.71
CA LEU A 12 9.04 -12.32 3.92
C LEU A 12 7.90 -13.13 3.30
N PHE A 13 6.90 -13.53 4.08
CA PHE A 13 5.77 -14.32 3.55
C PHE A 13 4.92 -13.49 2.57
N LEU A 14 4.70 -12.21 2.86
CA LEU A 14 4.05 -11.29 1.93
C LEU A 14 4.81 -11.22 0.59
N ALA A 15 6.14 -11.06 0.63
CA ALA A 15 6.96 -10.99 -0.56
C ALA A 15 7.01 -12.32 -1.33
N LEU A 16 7.10 -13.46 -0.63
CA LEU A 16 7.06 -14.79 -1.24
C LEU A 16 5.74 -15.02 -1.99
N ALA A 17 4.61 -14.63 -1.38
CA ALA A 17 3.32 -14.73 -2.03
C ALA A 17 3.23 -13.78 -3.24
N TYR A 18 3.62 -12.51 -3.07
CA TYR A 18 3.58 -11.52 -4.12
C TYR A 18 4.43 -11.90 -5.33
N PHE A 19 5.68 -12.31 -5.14
CA PHE A 19 6.56 -12.66 -6.26
C PHE A 19 6.39 -14.10 -6.75
N GLY A 20 5.90 -15.01 -5.91
CA GLY A 20 5.79 -16.43 -6.24
C GLY A 20 4.42 -16.86 -6.74
N THR A 21 3.35 -16.16 -6.38
CA THR A 21 1.96 -16.59 -6.65
C THR A 21 1.10 -15.54 -7.34
N ASP A 22 1.49 -14.26 -7.30
CA ASP A 22 0.73 -13.20 -7.97
C ASP A 22 0.92 -13.26 -9.48
N GLN A 23 -0.19 -13.37 -10.20
CA GLN A 23 -0.17 -13.47 -11.66
C GLN A 23 0.48 -12.26 -12.34
N SER A 24 0.32 -11.05 -11.79
CA SER A 24 0.92 -9.84 -12.34
C SER A 24 2.46 -9.89 -12.36
N GLN A 25 3.05 -10.64 -11.42
CA GLN A 25 4.49 -10.87 -11.35
C GLN A 25 4.90 -12.11 -12.13
N VAL A 26 4.21 -13.24 -11.94
CA VAL A 26 4.51 -14.52 -12.60
C VAL A 26 4.50 -14.37 -14.13
N GLN A 27 3.56 -13.61 -14.68
CA GLN A 27 3.51 -13.33 -16.13
C GLN A 27 4.79 -12.69 -16.67
N ARG A 28 5.47 -11.84 -15.88
CA ARG A 28 6.71 -11.17 -16.28
C ARG A 28 7.88 -12.15 -16.40
N TYR A 29 7.86 -13.22 -15.61
CA TYR A 29 8.90 -14.24 -15.65
C TYR A 29 8.66 -15.26 -16.77
N LEU A 30 7.39 -15.50 -17.11
CA LEU A 30 7.00 -16.41 -18.21
C LEU A 30 7.24 -15.84 -19.61
N SER A 31 7.38 -14.51 -19.74
CA SER A 31 7.67 -13.85 -21.02
C SER A 31 9.17 -13.71 -21.32
N GLY A 32 10.05 -14.10 -20.40
CA GLY A 32 11.50 -14.12 -20.63
C GLY A 32 11.89 -15.13 -21.71
N LYS A 33 12.95 -14.84 -22.48
CA LYS A 33 13.35 -15.73 -23.60
C LYS A 33 13.97 -17.03 -23.10
N SER A 34 14.51 -17.05 -21.88
CA SER A 34 15.07 -18.22 -21.22
C SER A 34 14.91 -18.15 -19.71
N VAL A 35 14.98 -19.31 -19.05
CA VAL A 35 14.96 -19.39 -17.58
C VAL A 35 16.02 -18.49 -16.93
N ARG A 36 17.22 -18.43 -17.53
CA ARG A 36 18.31 -17.58 -17.04
C ARG A 36 17.98 -16.10 -17.14
N GLU A 37 17.35 -15.65 -18.23
CA GLU A 37 16.93 -14.25 -18.38
C GLU A 37 15.84 -13.89 -17.36
N SER A 38 14.87 -14.78 -17.12
CA SER A 38 13.84 -14.56 -16.11
C SER A 38 14.43 -14.48 -14.69
N GLN A 39 15.41 -15.33 -14.37
CA GLN A 39 16.14 -15.30 -13.09
C GLN A 39 16.95 -14.01 -12.93
N LEU A 40 17.64 -13.57 -13.99
CA LEU A 40 18.36 -12.30 -13.97
C LEU A 40 17.40 -11.12 -13.79
N GLY A 41 16.25 -11.13 -14.47
CA GLY A 41 15.21 -10.11 -14.30
C GLY A 41 14.72 -10.00 -12.85
N LEU A 42 14.51 -11.13 -12.18
CA LEU A 42 14.18 -11.20 -10.75
C LEU A 42 15.28 -10.58 -9.87
N ILE A 43 16.55 -10.93 -10.11
CA ILE A 43 17.69 -10.38 -9.36
C ILE A 43 17.81 -8.87 -9.58
N PHE A 44 17.69 -8.39 -10.82
CA PHE A 44 17.70 -6.96 -11.12
C PHE A 44 16.57 -6.23 -10.41
N ASN A 45 15.36 -6.81 -10.36
CA ASN A 45 14.25 -6.23 -9.59
C ASN A 45 14.64 -6.05 -8.11
N ALA A 46 15.21 -7.09 -7.48
CA ALA A 46 15.64 -7.02 -6.09
C ALA A 46 16.73 -5.96 -5.86
N ILE A 47 17.74 -5.90 -6.74
CA ILE A 47 18.86 -4.95 -6.65
C ILE A 47 18.37 -3.50 -6.77
N PHE A 48 17.46 -3.20 -7.69
CA PHE A 48 16.96 -1.83 -7.88
C PHE A 48 15.92 -1.42 -6.84
N LYS A 49 15.13 -2.36 -6.31
CA LYS A 49 14.06 -2.07 -5.36
C LYS A 49 14.60 -1.53 -4.03
N ILE A 50 15.74 -2.02 -3.55
CA ILE A 50 16.31 -1.60 -2.26
C ILE A 50 16.75 -0.12 -2.29
N PRO A 51 17.63 0.33 -3.22
CA PRO A 51 17.99 1.73 -3.32
C PRO A 51 16.81 2.63 -3.67
N MET A 52 15.91 2.18 -4.54
CA MET A 52 14.70 2.94 -4.90
C MET A 52 13.85 3.25 -3.67
N GLN A 53 13.59 2.25 -2.82
CA GLN A 53 12.81 2.45 -1.59
C GLN A 53 13.52 3.41 -0.62
N PHE A 54 14.86 3.29 -0.50
CA PHE A 54 15.66 4.21 0.28
C PHE A 54 15.51 5.65 -0.24
N PHE A 55 15.65 5.88 -1.54
CA PHE A 55 15.50 7.21 -2.13
C PHE A 55 14.09 7.77 -1.97
N ILE A 56 13.04 6.97 -2.14
CA ILE A 56 11.66 7.42 -1.93
C ILE A 56 11.46 7.91 -0.49
N LEU A 57 11.93 7.14 0.50
CA LEU A 57 11.84 7.55 1.91
C LEU A 57 12.72 8.77 2.20
N LEU A 58 13.93 8.82 1.62
CA LEU A 58 14.84 9.94 1.75
C LEU A 58 14.21 11.22 1.20
N VAL A 59 13.56 11.18 0.04
CA VAL A 59 12.83 12.34 -0.51
C VAL A 59 11.76 12.81 0.47
N GLY A 60 10.99 11.90 1.09
CA GLY A 60 10.03 12.26 2.13
C GLY A 60 10.66 12.98 3.32
N VAL A 61 11.80 12.50 3.82
CA VAL A 61 12.56 13.15 4.89
C VAL A 61 13.09 14.51 4.44
N MET A 62 13.61 14.63 3.23
CA MET A 62 14.12 15.90 2.70
C MET A 62 13.01 16.94 2.55
N VAL A 63 11.82 16.55 2.09
CA VAL A 63 10.67 17.45 1.99
C VAL A 63 10.15 17.84 3.37
N PHE A 64 10.15 16.91 4.33
CA PHE A 64 9.84 17.23 5.73
C PHE A 64 10.81 18.27 6.29
N VAL A 65 12.13 18.04 6.16
CA VAL A 65 13.17 18.99 6.60
C VAL A 65 13.04 20.32 5.88
N PHE A 66 12.73 20.32 4.59
CA PHE A 66 12.51 21.54 3.82
C PHE A 66 11.41 22.43 4.44
N TYR A 67 10.26 21.83 4.81
CA TYR A 67 9.16 22.56 5.46
C TYR A 67 9.40 22.89 6.93
N GLN A 68 10.51 22.47 7.52
CA GLN A 68 10.93 22.98 8.83
C GLN A 68 11.42 24.43 8.73
N TYR A 69 12.07 24.80 7.62
CA TYR A 69 12.70 26.12 7.44
C TYR A 69 11.98 27.03 6.44
N ASN A 70 11.01 26.49 5.70
CA ASN A 70 10.24 27.21 4.68
C ASN A 70 8.76 27.24 5.03
N ALA A 71 8.08 28.31 4.61
CA ALA A 71 6.66 28.46 4.84
C ALA A 71 5.88 27.29 4.21
N SER A 72 4.94 26.75 4.98
CA SER A 72 3.97 25.74 4.55
C SER A 72 2.56 26.30 4.65
N PRO A 73 1.62 25.87 3.80
CA PRO A 73 0.21 26.18 4.01
C PRO A 73 -0.29 25.53 5.30
N LEU A 74 -1.40 26.07 5.82
CA LEU A 74 -2.09 25.53 7.00
C LEU A 74 -2.62 24.11 6.73
N ASN A 75 -3.16 23.89 5.53
CA ASN A 75 -3.56 22.58 5.01
C ASN A 75 -3.02 22.40 3.58
N PHE A 76 -2.41 21.26 3.29
CA PHE A 76 -1.85 20.97 1.96
C PHE A 76 -2.89 20.51 0.93
N ASN A 77 -4.09 20.09 1.34
CA ASN A 77 -5.16 19.66 0.44
C ASN A 77 -5.91 20.87 -0.15
N PRO A 78 -5.78 21.16 -1.46
CA PRO A 78 -6.42 22.34 -2.06
C PRO A 78 -7.95 22.28 -1.99
N ALA A 79 -8.55 21.09 -2.08
CA ALA A 79 -10.00 20.91 -2.02
C ALA A 79 -10.55 21.25 -0.63
N ALA A 80 -9.78 20.97 0.43
CA ALA A 80 -10.13 21.34 1.80
C ALA A 80 -10.16 22.86 1.99
N THR A 81 -9.13 23.55 1.48
CA THR A 81 -9.07 25.01 1.50
C THR A 81 -10.20 25.62 0.66
N GLU A 82 -10.49 25.09 -0.52
CA GLU A 82 -11.60 25.57 -1.35
C GLU A 82 -12.96 25.40 -0.67
N ALA A 83 -13.21 24.24 -0.04
CA ALA A 83 -14.46 23.96 0.65
C ALA A 83 -14.71 24.93 1.82
N ILE A 84 -13.69 25.19 2.65
CA ILE A 84 -13.85 26.11 3.79
C ILE A 84 -13.94 27.57 3.36
N MET A 85 -13.21 27.99 2.32
CA MET A 85 -13.25 29.36 1.83
C MET A 85 -14.61 29.70 1.18
N ASN A 86 -15.35 28.70 0.70
CA ASN A 86 -16.72 28.85 0.21
C ASN A 86 -17.79 28.72 1.31
N SER A 87 -17.40 28.57 2.57
CA SER A 87 -18.29 28.40 3.72
C SER A 87 -18.40 29.68 4.58
N GLU A 88 -19.36 29.68 5.51
CA GLU A 88 -19.50 30.74 6.53
C GLU A 88 -18.32 30.81 7.51
N LEU A 89 -17.48 29.77 7.58
CA LEU A 89 -16.31 29.67 8.46
C LEU A 89 -15.00 30.21 7.82
N SER A 90 -15.09 30.82 6.64
CA SER A 90 -13.93 31.32 5.89
C SER A 90 -13.12 32.39 6.65
N GLU A 91 -13.78 33.28 7.38
CA GLU A 91 -13.11 34.31 8.20
C GLU A 91 -12.31 33.68 9.36
N GLU A 92 -12.90 32.71 10.07
CA GLU A 92 -12.22 31.97 11.15
C GLU A 92 -11.01 31.21 10.63
N TYR A 93 -11.11 30.57 9.46
CA TYR A 93 -10.00 29.87 8.83
C TYR A 93 -8.88 30.83 8.40
N THR A 94 -9.23 31.99 7.84
CA THR A 94 -8.25 33.00 7.43
C THR A 94 -7.44 33.51 8.63
N LEU A 95 -8.07 33.66 9.81
CA LEU A 95 -7.37 34.00 11.05
C LEU A 95 -6.35 32.92 11.44
N LEU A 96 -6.71 31.64 11.33
CA LEU A 96 -5.78 30.54 11.57
C LEU A 96 -4.63 30.50 10.55
N GLU A 97 -4.89 30.85 9.28
CA GLU A 97 -3.84 30.96 8.26
C GLU A 97 -2.85 32.08 8.57
N MET A 98 -3.35 33.24 9.00
CA MET A 98 -2.49 34.34 9.44
C MET A 98 -1.65 33.94 10.67
N GLY A 99 -2.26 33.30 11.67
CA GLY A 99 -1.55 32.76 12.83
C GLY A 99 -0.53 31.68 12.45
N HIS A 100 -0.84 30.86 11.44
CA HIS A 100 0.09 29.84 10.92
C HIS A 100 1.36 30.45 10.32
N LEU A 101 1.23 31.55 9.58
CA LEU A 101 2.37 32.27 9.01
C LEU A 101 3.26 32.91 10.07
N GLU A 102 2.66 33.41 11.16
CA GLU A 102 3.39 33.94 12.31
C GLU A 102 4.12 32.83 13.08
N LEU A 103 3.42 31.75 13.43
CA LEU A 103 4.00 30.57 14.05
C LEU A 103 5.13 29.95 13.21
N GLY A 104 5.04 30.03 11.88
CA GLY A 104 6.11 29.59 10.98
C GLY A 104 7.40 30.40 11.13
N LYS A 105 7.31 31.70 11.44
CA LYS A 105 8.48 32.55 11.74
C LYS A 105 9.03 32.22 13.12
N ASP A 106 8.17 32.18 14.13
CA ASP A 106 8.56 31.85 15.51
C ASP A 106 9.27 30.49 15.57
N LYS A 107 8.77 29.52 14.80
CA LYS A 107 9.37 28.18 14.71
C LYS A 107 10.76 28.22 14.11
N LYS A 108 10.95 29.01 13.05
CA LYS A 108 12.27 29.17 12.43
C LYS A 108 13.25 29.83 13.39
N ASP A 109 12.83 30.89 14.07
CA ASP A 109 13.68 31.58 15.06
C ASP A 109 14.04 30.65 16.23
N ALA A 110 13.09 29.85 16.73
CA ALA A 110 13.34 28.85 17.75
C ALA A 110 14.28 27.71 17.29
N GLN A 111 14.21 27.30 16.02
CA GLN A 111 15.13 26.32 15.44
C GLN A 111 16.55 26.87 15.28
N ASP A 112 16.68 28.13 14.87
CA ASP A 112 17.97 28.80 14.73
C ASP A 112 18.63 28.98 16.13
N LEU A 113 17.84 29.33 17.15
CA LEU A 113 18.30 29.37 18.55
C LEU A 113 18.75 28.00 19.06
N TYR A 114 17.95 26.96 18.81
CA TYR A 114 18.31 25.59 19.20
C TYR A 114 19.59 25.10 18.50
N SER A 115 19.77 25.43 17.22
CA SER A 115 20.99 25.12 16.48
C SER A 115 22.21 25.83 17.07
N ALA A 116 22.08 27.11 17.43
CA ALA A 116 23.14 27.87 18.08
C ALA A 116 23.51 27.32 19.47
N ALA A 117 22.51 26.88 20.25
CA ALA A 117 22.73 26.25 21.56
C ALA A 117 23.43 24.89 21.45
N LEU A 118 23.14 24.10 20.40
CA LEU A 118 23.87 22.86 20.12
C LEU A 118 25.36 23.13 19.80
N ASP A 119 25.64 24.22 19.11
CA ASP A 119 27.01 24.64 18.78
C ASP A 119 27.78 25.16 20.01
N SER A 120 27.11 25.78 21.00
CA SER A 120 27.73 26.22 22.25
C SER A 120 28.09 25.04 23.16
N GLY A 121 27.28 23.97 23.13
CA GLY A 121 27.47 22.76 23.92
C GLY A 121 27.08 22.91 25.40
N GLU A 122 26.46 24.03 25.78
CA GLU A 122 26.00 24.29 27.15
C GLU A 122 24.65 23.62 27.40
N ALA A 123 24.59 22.73 28.39
CA ALA A 123 23.39 21.92 28.66
C ALA A 123 22.16 22.77 29.03
N ASP A 124 22.36 23.88 29.73
CA ASP A 124 21.26 24.77 30.15
C ASP A 124 20.68 25.54 28.95
N GLU A 125 21.53 26.06 28.05
CA GLU A 125 21.10 26.74 26.82
C GLU A 125 20.37 25.78 25.87
N ILE A 126 20.86 24.55 25.72
CA ILE A 126 20.23 23.51 24.89
C ILE A 126 18.83 23.19 25.43
N GLN A 127 18.71 23.02 26.75
CA GLN A 127 17.43 22.67 27.39
C GLN A 127 16.40 23.81 27.26
N GLU A 128 16.83 25.06 27.40
CA GLU A 128 15.97 26.24 27.24
C GLU A 128 15.47 26.35 25.79
N ALA A 129 16.38 26.25 24.82
CA ALA A 129 16.03 26.32 23.40
C ALA A 129 15.15 25.13 22.96
N GLU A 130 15.40 23.92 23.48
CA GLU A 130 14.55 22.74 23.21
C GLU A 130 13.13 22.94 23.73
N THR A 131 12.99 23.54 24.92
CA THR A 131 11.68 23.83 25.54
C THR A 131 10.91 24.85 24.71
N LEU A 132 11.57 25.94 24.30
CA LEU A 132 10.98 26.95 23.42
C LEU A 132 10.53 26.35 22.09
N LEU A 133 11.40 25.56 21.44
CA LEU A 133 11.08 24.92 20.17
C LEU A 133 9.89 23.95 20.30
N SER A 134 9.86 23.15 21.37
CA SER A 134 8.77 22.22 21.65
C SER A 134 7.44 22.95 21.87
N GLU A 135 7.46 24.09 22.55
CA GLU A 135 6.27 24.91 22.77
C GLU A 135 5.70 25.44 21.45
N VAL A 136 6.56 25.98 20.57
CA VAL A 136 6.13 26.48 19.26
C VAL A 136 5.58 25.34 18.38
N ILE A 137 6.21 24.17 18.38
CA ILE A 137 5.71 22.99 17.63
C ILE A 137 4.32 22.56 18.14
N LEU A 138 4.09 22.59 19.46
CA LEU A 138 2.78 22.27 20.03
C LEU A 138 1.71 23.30 19.62
N ARG A 139 2.05 24.59 19.60
CA ARG A 139 1.14 25.65 19.12
C ARG A 139 0.82 25.49 17.62
N GLU A 140 1.82 25.23 16.78
CA GLU A 140 1.61 24.94 15.35
C GLU A 140 0.68 23.74 15.16
N LYS A 141 0.92 22.65 15.91
CA LYS A 141 0.06 21.46 15.86
C LYS A 141 -1.37 21.79 16.27
N SER A 142 -1.57 22.51 17.36
CA SER A 142 -2.90 22.93 17.81
C SER A 142 -3.61 23.81 16.77
N ASN A 143 -2.88 24.69 16.08
CA ASN A 143 -3.42 25.53 15.01
C ASN A 143 -3.90 24.68 13.82
N ARG A 144 -3.09 23.69 13.40
CA ARG A 144 -3.46 22.74 12.34
C ARG A 144 -4.64 21.85 12.74
N ASP A 145 -4.70 21.39 13.99
CA ASP A 145 -5.80 20.56 14.48
C ASP A 145 -7.12 21.36 14.51
N ALA A 146 -7.09 22.63 14.95
CA ALA A 146 -8.24 23.53 14.88
C ALA A 146 -8.70 23.78 13.43
N ALA A 147 -7.75 23.94 12.50
CA ALA A 147 -8.06 24.10 11.07
C ALA A 147 -8.77 22.88 10.49
N LYS A 148 -8.32 21.66 10.85
CA LYS A 148 -8.96 20.40 10.43
C LYS A 148 -10.38 20.29 10.97
N ASP A 149 -10.60 20.67 12.23
CA ASP A 149 -11.94 20.69 12.83
C ASP A 149 -12.87 21.67 12.12
N LEU A 150 -12.39 22.86 11.75
CA LEU A 150 -13.19 23.83 10.97
C LEU A 150 -13.52 23.29 9.57
N ILE A 151 -12.54 22.69 8.88
CA ILE A 151 -12.75 22.09 7.55
C ILE A 151 -13.81 20.98 7.65
N GLY A 152 -13.71 20.10 8.65
CA GLY A 152 -14.67 19.02 8.85
C GLY A 152 -16.09 19.51 9.21
N LYS A 153 -16.21 20.68 9.85
CA LYS A 153 -17.51 21.34 10.09
C LYS A 153 -18.07 21.98 8.83
N ALA A 154 -17.22 22.55 7.97
CA ALA A 154 -17.62 23.19 6.72
C ALA A 154 -18.10 22.15 5.69
N ASP A 155 -17.35 21.07 5.51
CA ASP A 155 -17.71 19.97 4.62
C ASP A 155 -17.18 18.63 5.14
N ALA A 156 -18.10 17.81 5.68
CA ALA A 156 -17.77 16.48 6.20
C ALA A 156 -17.38 15.46 5.11
N SER A 157 -17.57 15.78 3.83
CA SER A 157 -17.17 14.92 2.71
C SER A 157 -15.72 15.12 2.28
N VAL A 158 -15.06 16.20 2.73
CA VAL A 158 -13.70 16.53 2.33
C VAL A 158 -12.67 15.94 3.29
N GLU A 159 -11.64 15.30 2.71
CA GLU A 159 -10.54 14.70 3.47
C GLU A 159 -9.69 15.76 4.16
N THR A 160 -9.56 15.64 5.49
CA THR A 160 -8.78 16.59 6.32
C THR A 160 -7.32 16.14 6.51
N ASN A 161 -7.01 14.86 6.25
CA ASN A 161 -5.64 14.35 6.26
C ASN A 161 -4.92 14.75 4.96
N ASP A 162 -3.92 15.60 5.08
CA ASP A 162 -3.27 16.28 3.96
C ASP A 162 -1.84 15.78 3.67
N LYS A 163 -1.41 14.71 4.35
CA LYS A 163 -0.03 14.18 4.28
C LYS A 163 0.38 13.79 2.86
N ASP A 164 -0.56 13.25 2.07
CA ASP A 164 -0.29 12.83 0.68
C ASP A 164 -0.10 14.02 -0.27
N TYR A 165 -0.56 15.22 0.12
CA TYR A 165 -0.47 16.45 -0.68
C TYR A 165 0.83 17.23 -0.43
N VAL A 166 1.56 16.94 0.65
CA VAL A 166 2.82 17.63 0.99
C VAL A 166 3.84 17.54 -0.16
N PHE A 167 4.03 16.33 -0.70
CA PHE A 167 4.98 16.12 -1.80
C PHE A 167 4.52 16.79 -3.09
N ILE A 168 3.22 16.74 -3.39
CA ILE A 168 2.61 17.37 -4.57
C ILE A 168 2.78 18.89 -4.48
N HIS A 169 2.50 19.47 -3.33
CA HIS A 169 2.67 20.90 -3.10
C HIS A 169 4.13 21.34 -3.25
N PHE A 170 5.09 20.55 -2.76
CA PHE A 170 6.52 20.83 -2.97
C PHE A 170 6.87 20.87 -4.46
N ILE A 171 6.44 19.87 -5.23
CA ILE A 171 6.68 19.80 -6.67
C ILE A 171 6.12 21.03 -7.38
N LEU A 172 4.86 21.38 -7.11
CA LEU A 172 4.15 22.42 -7.85
C LEU A 172 4.68 23.83 -7.56
N ASN A 173 5.20 24.08 -6.35
CA ASN A 173 5.58 25.43 -5.92
C ASN A 173 7.09 25.68 -5.91
N TYR A 174 7.91 24.64 -5.80
CA TYR A 174 9.37 24.79 -5.61
C TYR A 174 10.22 24.21 -6.74
N LEU A 175 9.65 23.43 -7.68
CA LEU A 175 10.40 22.92 -8.82
C LEU A 175 10.24 23.80 -10.08
N PRO A 176 11.26 23.85 -10.96
CA PRO A 176 11.15 24.53 -12.25
C PRO A 176 10.04 23.95 -13.13
N THR A 177 9.37 24.80 -13.90
CA THR A 177 8.19 24.43 -14.71
C THR A 177 8.43 23.28 -15.69
N GLY A 178 9.63 23.16 -16.27
CA GLY A 178 9.99 22.01 -17.12
C GLY A 178 10.14 20.68 -16.36
N LEU A 179 10.64 20.74 -15.12
CA LEU A 179 10.82 19.56 -14.27
C LEU A 179 9.48 19.06 -13.71
N ILE A 180 8.55 19.96 -13.41
CA ILE A 180 7.17 19.62 -13.01
C ILE A 180 6.53 18.76 -14.11
N GLY A 181 6.59 19.20 -15.37
CA GLY A 181 6.01 18.45 -16.49
C GLY A 181 6.65 17.08 -16.68
N LEU A 182 7.98 16.98 -16.56
CA LEU A 182 8.69 15.70 -16.62
C LEU A 182 8.26 14.77 -15.48
N LEU A 183 8.16 15.29 -14.25
CA LEU A 183 7.82 14.50 -13.08
C LEU A 183 6.38 13.99 -13.14
N LEU A 184 5.43 14.82 -13.57
CA LEU A 184 4.04 14.40 -13.83
C LEU A 184 3.98 13.29 -14.88
N ALA A 185 4.75 13.41 -15.98
CA ALA A 185 4.85 12.37 -17.00
C ALA A 185 5.41 11.05 -16.43
N VAL A 186 6.42 11.10 -15.57
CA VAL A 186 6.98 9.92 -14.90
C VAL A 186 5.96 9.29 -13.95
N ILE A 187 5.24 10.08 -13.14
CA ILE A 187 4.21 9.58 -12.23
C ILE A 187 3.10 8.87 -13.01
N LEU A 188 2.58 9.53 -14.06
CA LEU A 188 1.54 8.93 -14.91
C LEU A 188 2.06 7.67 -15.60
N SER A 189 3.30 7.65 -16.09
CA SER A 189 3.90 6.47 -16.71
C SER A 189 4.06 5.31 -15.73
N ALA A 190 4.48 5.59 -14.50
CA ALA A 190 4.58 4.58 -13.44
C ALA A 190 3.21 4.00 -13.09
N ALA A 191 2.20 4.86 -12.89
CA ALA A 191 0.82 4.46 -12.60
C ALA A 191 0.19 3.66 -13.76
N MET A 192 0.40 4.08 -15.00
CA MET A 192 -0.07 3.34 -16.18
C MET A 192 0.61 1.97 -16.30
N SER A 193 1.89 1.87 -15.93
CA SER A 193 2.63 0.59 -16.00
C SER A 193 2.11 -0.44 -15.00
N SER A 194 1.81 -0.05 -13.75
CA SER A 194 1.25 -0.95 -12.75
C SER A 194 -0.20 -1.35 -13.08
N THR A 195 -1.05 -0.37 -13.36
CA THR A 195 -2.47 -0.60 -13.68
C THR A 195 -2.66 -1.47 -14.92
N ALA A 196 -1.88 -1.27 -15.98
CA ALA A 196 -1.94 -2.12 -17.16
C ALA A 196 -1.55 -3.57 -16.85
N SER A 197 -0.54 -3.80 -16.00
CA SER A 197 -0.11 -5.13 -15.59
C SER A 197 -1.19 -5.86 -14.78
N GLU A 198 -1.86 -5.17 -13.86
CA GLU A 198 -2.93 -5.73 -13.02
C GLU A 198 -4.20 -6.02 -13.81
N LEU A 199 -4.65 -5.08 -14.65
CA LEU A 199 -5.82 -5.27 -15.53
C LEU A 199 -5.60 -6.39 -16.55
N ASN A 200 -4.38 -6.55 -17.05
CA ASN A 200 -4.02 -7.67 -17.92
C ASN A 200 -4.05 -9.00 -17.17
N ALA A 201 -3.52 -9.05 -15.94
CA ALA A 201 -3.57 -10.24 -15.10
C ALA A 201 -5.01 -10.67 -14.80
N LEU A 202 -5.87 -9.74 -14.36
CA LEU A 202 -7.29 -9.99 -14.09
C LEU A 202 -8.05 -10.45 -15.34
N GLY A 203 -7.83 -9.78 -16.47
CA GLY A 203 -8.42 -10.16 -17.75
C GLY A 203 -7.99 -11.57 -18.19
N THR A 204 -6.71 -11.90 -18.04
CA THR A 204 -6.15 -13.21 -18.41
C THR A 204 -6.69 -14.32 -17.52
N ILE A 205 -6.71 -14.14 -16.19
CA ILE A 205 -7.27 -15.13 -15.24
C ILE A 205 -8.75 -15.37 -15.55
N THR A 206 -9.51 -14.30 -15.77
CA THR A 206 -10.94 -14.42 -16.08
C THR A 206 -11.16 -15.15 -17.41
N ALA A 207 -10.36 -14.85 -18.44
CA ALA A 207 -10.46 -15.48 -19.75
C ALA A 207 -10.03 -16.95 -19.75
N MET A 208 -8.92 -17.29 -19.10
CA MET A 208 -8.30 -18.61 -19.18
C MET A 208 -8.83 -19.56 -18.10
N ASP A 209 -8.92 -19.10 -16.86
CA ASP A 209 -9.21 -19.96 -15.71
C ASP A 209 -10.71 -20.10 -15.45
N LEU A 210 -11.51 -19.07 -15.81
CA LEU A 210 -12.96 -19.09 -15.66
C LEU A 210 -13.67 -19.34 -17.00
N TYR A 211 -13.41 -18.51 -18.00
CA TYR A 211 -14.14 -18.60 -19.27
C TYR A 211 -13.72 -19.84 -20.09
N LYS A 212 -12.43 -19.99 -20.43
CA LYS A 212 -11.95 -21.12 -21.25
C LYS A 212 -12.17 -22.46 -20.56
N ARG A 213 -11.94 -22.54 -19.25
CA ARG A 213 -12.14 -23.77 -18.47
C ARG A 213 -13.60 -24.25 -18.44
N ASN A 214 -14.57 -23.33 -18.41
CA ASN A 214 -15.99 -23.67 -18.28
C ASN A 214 -16.74 -23.69 -19.63
N LYS A 215 -16.19 -23.06 -20.67
CA LYS A 215 -16.80 -23.03 -22.01
C LYS A 215 -16.49 -24.34 -22.75
N LYS A 216 -17.55 -25.06 -23.13
CA LYS A 216 -17.45 -26.26 -23.97
C LYS A 216 -17.24 -25.86 -25.44
N GLY A 217 -16.27 -26.49 -26.10
CA GLY A 217 -15.94 -26.28 -27.52
C GLY A 217 -14.48 -25.88 -27.74
N GLU A 218 -13.95 -26.16 -28.93
CA GLU A 218 -12.62 -25.70 -29.34
C GLU A 218 -12.73 -24.31 -29.98
N PHE A 219 -12.08 -23.32 -29.37
CA PHE A 219 -12.00 -21.97 -29.92
C PHE A 219 -10.55 -21.68 -30.31
N THR A 220 -10.39 -20.83 -31.31
CA THR A 220 -9.05 -20.41 -31.78
C THR A 220 -8.38 -19.50 -30.76
N ASP A 221 -7.05 -19.40 -30.79
CA ASP A 221 -6.31 -18.47 -29.93
C ASP A 221 -6.74 -17.01 -30.15
N LYS A 222 -7.10 -16.66 -31.39
CA LYS A 222 -7.65 -15.33 -31.73
C LYS A 222 -8.93 -15.02 -30.94
N HIS A 223 -9.79 -16.02 -30.71
CA HIS A 223 -10.98 -15.86 -29.88
C HIS A 223 -10.60 -15.52 -28.44
N TYR A 224 -9.67 -16.25 -27.83
CA TYR A 224 -9.25 -16.02 -26.45
C TYR A 224 -8.55 -14.67 -26.27
N VAL A 225 -7.82 -14.17 -27.28
CA VAL A 225 -7.26 -12.81 -27.25
C VAL A 225 -8.38 -11.76 -27.21
N ILE A 226 -9.45 -11.92 -28.01
CA ILE A 226 -10.58 -10.99 -28.01
C ILE A 226 -11.33 -11.05 -26.68
N VAL A 227 -11.57 -12.25 -26.16
CA VAL A 227 -12.22 -12.45 -24.86
C VAL A 227 -11.41 -11.83 -23.72
N SER A 228 -10.09 -12.04 -23.71
CA SER A 228 -9.19 -11.42 -22.71
C SER A 228 -9.25 -9.90 -22.76
N LYS A 229 -9.22 -9.30 -23.96
CA LYS A 229 -9.37 -7.83 -24.12
C LYS A 229 -10.73 -7.34 -23.61
N GLY A 230 -11.80 -8.09 -23.85
CA GLY A 230 -13.13 -7.80 -23.31
C GLY A 230 -13.17 -7.81 -21.78
N PHE A 231 -12.56 -8.82 -21.14
CA PHE A 231 -12.47 -8.87 -19.68
C PHE A 231 -11.55 -7.80 -19.10
N THR A 232 -10.44 -7.44 -19.77
CA THR A 232 -9.59 -6.32 -19.37
C THR A 232 -10.39 -5.00 -19.36
N LEU A 233 -11.22 -4.76 -20.37
CA LEU A 233 -12.11 -3.58 -20.39
C LEU A 233 -13.13 -3.63 -19.25
N LEU A 234 -13.75 -4.79 -19.02
CA LEU A 234 -14.71 -4.97 -17.91
C LEU A 234 -14.08 -4.63 -16.56
N TRP A 235 -12.90 -5.17 -16.26
CA TRP A 235 -12.18 -4.90 -15.01
C TRP A 235 -11.74 -3.43 -14.92
N GLY A 236 -11.37 -2.80 -16.03
CA GLY A 236 -11.09 -1.37 -16.07
C GLY A 236 -12.31 -0.51 -15.69
N ILE A 237 -13.49 -0.84 -16.21
CA ILE A 237 -14.74 -0.16 -15.84
C ILE A 237 -15.06 -0.35 -14.36
N ILE A 238 -14.94 -1.58 -13.84
CA ILE A 238 -15.16 -1.88 -12.42
C ILE A 238 -14.18 -1.09 -11.55
N ALA A 239 -12.89 -1.03 -11.92
CA ALA A 239 -11.88 -0.28 -11.20
C ALA A 239 -12.19 1.22 -11.17
N ILE A 240 -12.65 1.81 -12.28
CA ILE A 240 -13.08 3.22 -12.34
C ILE A 240 -14.28 3.46 -11.42
N ILE A 241 -15.30 2.59 -11.44
CA ILE A 241 -16.46 2.72 -10.55
C ILE A 241 -16.05 2.68 -9.08
N ILE A 242 -15.16 1.74 -8.70
CA ILE A 242 -14.65 1.67 -7.32
C ILE A 242 -13.83 2.92 -6.98
N ALA A 243 -12.97 3.39 -7.89
CA ALA A 243 -12.15 4.59 -7.67
C ALA A 243 -13.00 5.85 -7.48
N CYS A 244 -14.17 5.95 -8.14
CA CYS A 244 -15.09 7.08 -7.96
C CYS A 244 -15.88 7.04 -6.64
N VAL A 245 -15.97 5.89 -5.97
CA VAL A 245 -16.76 5.70 -4.74
C VAL A 245 -15.88 5.50 -3.51
N ALA A 246 -14.64 5.04 -3.69
CA ALA A 246 -13.72 4.78 -2.60
C ALA A 246 -13.19 6.10 -2.01
N ASN A 247 -13.41 6.31 -0.72
CA ASN A 247 -12.75 7.38 0.02
C ASN A 247 -11.27 7.06 0.19
N LEU A 248 -10.43 8.11 0.24
CA LEU A 248 -9.03 7.94 0.57
C LEU A 248 -8.91 7.40 2.00
N PHE A 249 -8.26 6.26 2.15
CA PHE A 249 -7.88 5.76 3.48
C PHE A 249 -6.68 6.57 3.99
N ASP A 250 -6.54 6.71 5.31
CA ASP A 250 -5.45 7.45 5.99
C ASP A 250 -4.04 7.19 5.43
N ASN A 251 -3.80 5.98 4.92
CA ASN A 251 -2.59 5.62 4.20
C ASN A 251 -2.88 4.51 3.18
N LEU A 252 -2.84 4.83 1.89
CA LEU A 252 -3.12 3.88 0.81
C LEU A 252 -2.15 2.68 0.78
N ILE A 253 -0.88 2.88 1.11
CA ILE A 253 0.12 1.81 1.16
C ILE A 253 -0.24 0.81 2.27
N GLN A 254 -0.70 1.32 3.42
CA GLN A 254 -1.13 0.48 4.53
C GLN A 254 -2.36 -0.37 4.14
N LEU A 255 -3.35 0.23 3.47
CA LEU A 255 -4.54 -0.49 3.02
C LEU A 255 -4.18 -1.68 2.12
N VAL A 256 -3.35 -1.43 1.10
CA VAL A 256 -2.92 -2.48 0.16
C VAL A 256 -2.21 -3.62 0.90
N ASN A 257 -1.35 -3.30 1.87
CA ASN A 257 -0.66 -4.32 2.66
C ASN A 257 -1.59 -5.10 3.59
N ILE A 258 -2.63 -4.47 4.15
CA ILE A 258 -3.65 -5.15 4.94
C ILE A 258 -4.42 -6.14 4.07
N ILE A 259 -4.94 -5.69 2.93
CA ILE A 259 -5.67 -6.54 1.99
C ILE A 259 -4.79 -7.70 1.54
N GLY A 260 -3.55 -7.41 1.09
CA GLY A 260 -2.58 -8.42 0.72
C GLY A 260 -2.38 -9.45 1.83
N SER A 261 -2.24 -9.00 3.08
CA SER A 261 -1.97 -9.91 4.20
C SER A 261 -3.13 -10.82 4.59
N ILE A 262 -4.37 -10.42 4.30
CA ILE A 262 -5.57 -11.24 4.56
C ILE A 262 -5.70 -12.40 3.56
N PHE A 263 -5.19 -12.24 2.33
CA PHE A 263 -5.37 -13.22 1.26
C PHE A 263 -4.09 -13.98 0.88
N TYR A 264 -2.95 -13.30 0.81
CA TYR A 264 -1.72 -13.88 0.25
C TYR A 264 -1.15 -15.05 1.04
N GLY A 265 -1.28 -15.05 2.38
CA GLY A 265 -0.84 -16.18 3.19
C GLY A 265 -1.50 -17.49 2.77
N ASN A 266 -2.82 -17.48 2.59
CA ASN A 266 -3.60 -18.64 2.19
C ASN A 266 -3.22 -19.13 0.79
N VAL A 267 -3.11 -18.21 -0.17
CA VAL A 267 -2.70 -18.53 -1.55
C VAL A 267 -1.30 -19.15 -1.58
N LEU A 268 -0.34 -18.56 -0.86
CA LEU A 268 1.02 -19.09 -0.76
C LEU A 268 1.03 -20.52 -0.22
N GLY A 269 0.26 -20.80 0.84
CA GLY A 269 0.18 -22.15 1.40
C GLY A 269 -0.38 -23.19 0.43
N ILE A 270 -1.35 -22.82 -0.42
CA ILE A 270 -1.87 -23.70 -1.49
C ILE A 270 -0.76 -24.05 -2.49
N PHE A 271 0.04 -23.07 -2.92
CA PHE A 271 1.16 -23.30 -3.83
C PHE A 271 2.25 -24.17 -3.19
N LEU A 272 2.59 -23.92 -1.93
CA LEU A 272 3.58 -24.74 -1.20
C LEU A 272 3.09 -26.19 -1.04
N LEU A 273 1.80 -26.41 -0.77
CA LEU A 273 1.19 -27.74 -0.76
C LEU A 273 1.38 -28.45 -2.11
N ALA A 274 1.10 -27.74 -3.22
CA ALA A 274 1.23 -28.31 -4.56
C ALA A 274 2.68 -28.71 -4.91
N PHE A 275 3.68 -27.94 -4.46
CA PHE A 275 5.09 -28.23 -4.75
C PHE A 275 5.71 -29.29 -3.83
N PHE A 276 5.52 -29.15 -2.51
CA PHE A 276 6.23 -29.92 -1.50
C PHE A 276 5.44 -31.12 -0.96
N PHE A 277 4.10 -31.07 -1.00
CA PHE A 277 3.22 -32.08 -0.41
C PHE A 277 2.36 -32.76 -1.48
N ARG A 278 3.01 -33.37 -2.48
CA ARG A 278 2.37 -34.03 -3.64
C ARG A 278 1.36 -35.14 -3.30
N PHE A 279 1.32 -35.58 -2.04
CA PHE A 279 0.40 -36.59 -1.55
C PHE A 279 -0.96 -36.02 -1.13
N VAL A 280 -1.09 -34.69 -0.95
CA VAL A 280 -2.34 -34.04 -0.52
C VAL A 280 -3.25 -33.82 -1.74
N LYS A 281 -4.51 -34.26 -1.66
CA LYS A 281 -5.46 -34.15 -2.77
C LYS A 281 -6.11 -32.77 -2.84
N GLY A 282 -6.51 -32.38 -4.05
CA GLY A 282 -7.12 -31.07 -4.32
C GLY A 282 -8.36 -30.75 -3.47
N ASN A 283 -9.20 -31.75 -3.15
CA ASN A 283 -10.37 -31.54 -2.28
C ASN A 283 -9.96 -31.15 -0.85
N SER A 284 -8.95 -31.82 -0.28
CA SER A 284 -8.41 -31.52 1.05
C SER A 284 -7.84 -30.10 1.09
N VAL A 285 -7.10 -29.70 0.06
CA VAL A 285 -6.56 -28.33 -0.08
C VAL A 285 -7.67 -27.29 -0.20
N PHE A 286 -8.70 -27.54 -1.02
CA PHE A 286 -9.80 -26.60 -1.24
C PHE A 286 -10.60 -26.34 0.04
N ILE A 287 -10.95 -27.39 0.79
CA ILE A 287 -11.68 -27.26 2.06
C ILE A 287 -10.81 -26.53 3.09
N ALA A 288 -9.52 -26.90 3.21
CA ALA A 288 -8.59 -26.24 4.10
C ALA A 288 -8.43 -24.75 3.78
N ALA A 289 -8.39 -24.38 2.50
CA ALA A 289 -8.26 -22.99 2.06
C ALA A 289 -9.48 -22.14 2.45
N ILE A 290 -10.69 -22.68 2.31
CA ILE A 290 -11.92 -21.99 2.73
C ILE A 290 -11.93 -21.77 4.24
N ILE A 291 -11.65 -22.83 5.02
CA ILE A 291 -11.63 -22.73 6.49
C ILE A 291 -10.56 -21.73 6.93
N THR A 292 -9.36 -21.80 6.34
CA THR A 292 -8.26 -20.86 6.62
C THR A 292 -8.68 -19.42 6.32
N GLN A 293 -9.33 -19.16 5.18
CA GLN A 293 -9.76 -17.82 4.82
C GLN A 293 -10.74 -17.24 5.84
N ILE A 294 -11.71 -18.04 6.28
CA ILE A 294 -12.68 -17.64 7.30
C ILE A 294 -11.97 -17.32 8.62
N ILE A 295 -11.05 -18.18 9.07
CA ILE A 295 -10.30 -17.98 10.32
C ILE A 295 -9.42 -16.72 10.23
N VAL A 296 -8.76 -16.48 9.10
CA VAL A 296 -7.92 -15.28 8.90
C VAL A 296 -8.77 -14.00 8.94
N ILE A 297 -9.95 -13.99 8.30
CA ILE A 297 -10.86 -12.84 8.34
C ILE A 297 -11.32 -12.58 9.78
N ILE A 298 -11.73 -13.63 10.51
CA ILE A 298 -12.11 -13.51 11.93
C ILE A 298 -10.94 -13.01 12.77
N GLY A 299 -9.74 -13.56 12.58
CA GLY A 299 -8.55 -13.16 13.31
C GLY A 299 -8.13 -11.71 13.06
N TYR A 300 -8.35 -11.21 11.84
CA TYR A 300 -8.19 -9.79 11.53
C TYR A 300 -9.26 -8.92 12.22
N SER A 301 -10.54 -9.30 12.12
CA SER A 301 -11.64 -8.55 12.74
C SER A 301 -11.57 -8.49 14.27
N LEU A 302 -10.96 -9.51 14.90
CA LEU A 302 -10.75 -9.60 16.34
C LEU A 302 -9.36 -9.13 16.79
N ASP A 303 -8.55 -8.55 15.88
CA ASP A 303 -7.20 -8.04 16.13
C ASP A 303 -6.27 -9.03 16.88
N TRP A 304 -6.30 -10.31 16.47
CA TRP A 304 -5.47 -11.36 17.11
C TRP A 304 -3.97 -11.07 17.04
N MET A 305 -3.55 -10.44 15.93
CA MET A 305 -2.15 -10.14 15.63
C MET A 305 -2.05 -9.01 14.61
N SER A 306 -0.86 -8.41 14.50
CA SER A 306 -0.58 -7.44 13.43
C SER A 306 -0.84 -8.06 12.05
N TYR A 307 -1.43 -7.28 11.14
CA TYR A 307 -1.85 -7.77 9.82
C TYR A 307 -0.71 -8.47 9.06
N LEU A 308 0.55 -8.04 9.20
CA LEU A 308 1.70 -8.68 8.55
C LEU A 308 1.87 -10.15 8.93
N TRP A 309 1.56 -10.51 10.18
CA TRP A 309 1.63 -11.90 10.66
C TRP A 309 0.57 -12.81 10.05
N LEU A 310 -0.54 -12.25 9.56
CA LEU A 310 -1.60 -13.03 8.91
C LEU A 310 -1.07 -13.78 7.67
N ASN A 311 -0.03 -13.27 7.00
CA ASN A 311 0.62 -13.97 5.89
C ASN A 311 1.22 -15.32 6.33
N ALA A 312 2.07 -15.28 7.36
CA ALA A 312 2.72 -16.47 7.88
C ALA A 312 1.71 -17.42 8.54
N PHE A 313 0.78 -16.86 9.33
CA PHE A 313 -0.28 -17.62 9.99
C PHE A 313 -1.20 -18.32 8.98
N GLY A 314 -1.73 -17.59 7.99
CA GLY A 314 -2.61 -18.15 6.97
C GLY A 314 -1.92 -19.23 6.14
N CYS A 315 -0.64 -19.01 5.78
CA CYS A 315 0.16 -20.00 5.06
C CYS A 315 0.35 -21.29 5.88
N GLY A 316 0.73 -21.17 7.14
CA GLY A 316 0.90 -22.32 8.02
C GLY A 316 -0.42 -23.05 8.29
N LEU A 317 -1.50 -22.30 8.51
CA LEU A 317 -2.81 -22.84 8.84
C LEU A 317 -3.41 -23.67 7.69
N VAL A 318 -3.35 -23.18 6.44
CA VAL A 318 -3.86 -23.96 5.31
C VAL A 318 -3.07 -25.25 5.09
N ILE A 319 -1.74 -25.20 5.25
CA ILE A 319 -0.88 -26.38 5.16
C ILE A 319 -1.29 -27.40 6.22
N LEU A 320 -1.41 -26.96 7.48
CA LEU A 320 -1.75 -27.82 8.60
C LEU A 320 -3.15 -28.43 8.44
N LEU A 321 -4.17 -27.63 8.10
CA LEU A 321 -5.53 -28.11 7.89
C LEU A 321 -5.62 -29.08 6.71
N ALA A 322 -4.93 -28.81 5.60
CA ALA A 322 -4.92 -29.70 4.45
C ALA A 322 -4.27 -31.05 4.77
N LEU A 323 -3.18 -31.05 5.54
CA LEU A 323 -2.53 -32.29 6.00
C LEU A 323 -3.44 -33.10 6.92
N ILE A 324 -4.11 -32.45 7.87
CA ILE A 324 -5.07 -33.10 8.77
C ILE A 324 -6.21 -33.73 7.97
N LEU A 325 -6.84 -32.96 7.07
CA LEU A 325 -7.94 -33.44 6.24
C LEU A 325 -7.53 -34.60 5.32
N GLU A 326 -6.33 -34.56 4.75
CA GLU A 326 -5.81 -35.65 3.92
C GLU A 326 -5.57 -36.93 4.73
N VAL A 327 -5.04 -36.82 5.94
CA VAL A 327 -4.87 -37.97 6.84
C VAL A 327 -6.23 -38.57 7.18
N PHE A 328 -7.24 -37.75 7.51
CA PHE A 328 -8.59 -38.24 7.75
C PHE A 328 -9.22 -38.91 6.52
N ASP A 329 -9.10 -38.31 5.32
CA ASP A 329 -9.63 -38.90 4.08
C ASP A 329 -9.00 -40.26 3.78
N ARG A 330 -7.69 -40.41 4.03
CA ARG A 330 -6.96 -41.68 3.86
C ARG A 330 -7.30 -42.73 4.90
N LEU A 331 -7.58 -42.33 6.15
CA LEU A 331 -8.02 -43.26 7.18
C LEU A 331 -9.44 -43.76 6.93
N HIS A 332 -10.30 -42.92 6.34
CA HIS A 332 -11.69 -43.28 6.04
C HIS A 332 -11.84 -44.10 4.74
N LYS A 333 -11.00 -43.84 3.74
CA LYS A 333 -10.88 -44.67 2.54
C LYS A 333 -9.95 -45.83 2.85
N GLY A 334 -10.50 -46.92 3.41
CA GLY A 334 -9.78 -48.19 3.60
C GLY A 334 -9.09 -48.67 2.32
N PRO A 335 -8.16 -49.65 2.40
CA PRO A 335 -7.44 -50.13 1.23
C PRO A 335 -8.43 -50.57 0.14
N PRO A 336 -8.09 -50.38 -1.15
CA PRO A 336 -8.97 -50.82 -2.24
C PRO A 336 -9.28 -52.30 -2.03
N ILE A 337 -10.59 -52.64 -2.03
CA ILE A 337 -11.03 -54.03 -2.05
C ILE A 337 -10.51 -54.59 -3.38
N GLU A 338 -9.46 -55.40 -3.33
CA GLU A 338 -9.04 -56.23 -4.46
C GLU A 338 -10.23 -57.15 -4.79
N ALA A 339 -10.80 -56.98 -5.98
CA ALA A 339 -11.83 -57.84 -6.54
C ALA A 339 -11.25 -58.60 -7.73
#